data_AF-A0A537GEL5-F1
#
_entry.id   AF-A0A537GEL5-F1
#
_cell.length_a   1.000
_cell.length_b   1.000
_cell.length_c   1.000
_cell.angle_alpha   90.00
_cell.angle_beta   90.00
_cell.angle_gamma   90.00
#
_symmetry.space_group_name_H-M   'P 1'
#
loop_
_entity.id
_entity.type
_entity.pdbx_description
1 polymer ?
#
loop_
_entity_poly.entity_id
_entity_poly.type
_entity_poly.pdbx_seq_one_letter_code
_entity_poly.pdbx_strand_id
1 'polypeptide(L)'
;SRAAHELVVAGIAMRRLRTKTARAALARAERAARQAGIPALTAEVESASLVLSTPVARLIARGEERLLLLEEVEALLASRALVVDACRHVVRDARTVVSLARRPVLFALARALGEAWRGDVPRGTLVARAFRAKLADESHRARLRVEVGRLRAVLRTLAGVSATKRGFALVPRRVREVVVLAPPVEEEHAAVLAFLADGESWSSSALALALGASQRTVQRALDSLAAAGKVQSFGRGRARRWTTPVPGFPTTLLLPAPLLID
;
A
#
# COMPACT_ATOMS: atom_id res chain seq x y z
N SER A 1 13.74 -20.23 -19.12
CA SER A 1 15.19 -20.12 -18.82
C SER A 1 15.41 -20.18 -17.31
N ARG A 2 16.61 -20.56 -16.85
CA ARG A 2 16.93 -20.64 -15.40
C ARG A 2 16.86 -19.27 -14.71
N ALA A 3 17.27 -18.20 -15.41
CA ALA A 3 17.16 -16.83 -14.91
C ALA A 3 15.71 -16.42 -14.62
N ALA A 4 14.78 -16.68 -15.57
CA ALA A 4 13.36 -16.38 -15.38
C ALA A 4 12.74 -17.16 -14.22
N HIS A 5 13.11 -18.44 -14.05
CA HIS A 5 12.66 -19.24 -12.90
C HIS A 5 13.08 -18.60 -11.57
N GLU A 6 14.36 -18.21 -11.45
CA GLU A 6 14.88 -17.60 -10.22
C GLU A 6 14.30 -16.20 -9.95
N LEU A 7 13.98 -15.43 -11.00
CA LEU A 7 13.24 -14.16 -10.87
C LEU A 7 11.84 -14.37 -10.28
N VAL A 8 11.12 -15.41 -10.73
CA VAL A 8 9.80 -15.77 -10.15
C VAL A 8 9.95 -16.17 -8.69
N VAL A 9 10.96 -16.99 -8.34
CA VAL A 9 11.26 -17.38 -6.97
C VAL A 9 11.55 -16.15 -6.10
N ALA A 10 12.36 -15.21 -6.61
CA ALA A 10 12.67 -13.95 -5.93
C ALA A 10 11.40 -13.12 -5.68
N GLY A 11 10.56 -12.93 -6.70
CA GLY A 11 9.31 -12.19 -6.56
C GLY A 11 8.32 -12.81 -5.56
N ILE A 12 8.21 -14.14 -5.52
CA ILE A 12 7.41 -14.84 -4.50
C ILE A 12 7.99 -14.62 -3.11
N ALA A 13 9.32 -14.73 -2.96
CA ALA A 13 9.99 -14.51 -1.68
C ALA A 13 9.80 -13.07 -1.18
N MET A 14 9.89 -12.06 -2.06
CA MET A 14 9.64 -10.66 -1.71
C MET A 14 8.20 -10.44 -1.23
N ARG A 15 7.19 -10.94 -1.97
CA ARG A 15 5.78 -10.83 -1.57
C ARG A 15 5.48 -11.50 -0.22
N ARG A 16 6.24 -12.55 0.11
CA ARG A 16 6.18 -13.26 1.40
C ARG A 16 7.07 -12.64 2.48
N LEU A 17 7.74 -11.51 2.20
CA LEU A 17 8.68 -10.84 3.09
C LEU A 17 9.79 -11.77 3.58
N ARG A 18 10.33 -12.63 2.71
CA ARG A 18 11.49 -13.50 2.98
C ARG A 18 12.71 -12.93 2.27
N THR A 19 13.31 -11.89 2.83
CA THR A 19 14.33 -11.10 2.13
C THR A 19 15.60 -11.89 1.83
N LYS A 20 16.06 -12.73 2.76
CA LYS A 20 17.22 -13.62 2.55
C LYS A 20 16.99 -14.58 1.37
N THR A 21 15.80 -15.17 1.27
CA THR A 21 15.44 -16.05 0.15
C THR A 21 15.38 -15.28 -1.16
N ALA A 22 14.83 -14.06 -1.15
CA ALA A 22 14.78 -13.20 -2.33
C ALA A 22 16.19 -12.82 -2.83
N ARG A 23 17.08 -12.38 -1.94
CA ARG A 23 18.49 -12.06 -2.27
C ARG A 23 19.21 -13.26 -2.87
N ALA A 24 19.06 -14.44 -2.26
CA ALA A 24 19.69 -15.66 -2.76
C ALA A 24 19.16 -16.07 -4.15
N ALA A 25 17.86 -15.89 -4.41
CA ALA A 25 17.26 -16.16 -5.71
C ALA A 25 17.74 -15.17 -6.78
N LEU A 26 17.81 -13.87 -6.47
CA LEU A 26 18.36 -12.88 -7.40
C LEU A 26 19.83 -13.15 -7.75
N ALA A 27 20.66 -13.54 -6.78
CA ALA A 27 22.06 -13.92 -7.05
C ALA A 27 22.18 -15.18 -7.93
N ARG A 28 21.18 -16.08 -7.92
CA ARG A 28 21.11 -17.20 -8.86
C ARG A 28 20.61 -16.75 -10.24
N ALA A 29 19.62 -15.85 -10.28
CA ALA A 29 19.11 -15.27 -11.51
C ALA A 29 20.20 -14.51 -12.28
N GLU A 30 21.00 -13.71 -11.57
CA GLU A 30 22.09 -12.90 -12.13
C GLU A 30 23.17 -13.77 -12.79
N ARG A 31 23.61 -14.84 -12.10
CA ARG A 31 24.56 -15.80 -12.66
C ARG A 31 24.01 -16.47 -13.92
N ALA A 32 22.74 -16.85 -13.91
CA ALA A 32 22.09 -17.47 -15.06
C ALA A 32 21.89 -16.48 -16.22
N ALA A 33 21.58 -15.21 -15.95
CA ALA A 33 21.46 -14.16 -16.97
C ALA A 33 22.82 -13.87 -17.63
N ARG A 34 23.89 -13.75 -16.83
CA ARG A 34 25.27 -13.60 -17.33
C ARG A 34 25.70 -14.77 -18.21
N GLN A 35 25.41 -16.01 -17.81
CA GLN A 35 25.70 -17.20 -18.62
C GLN A 35 24.92 -17.23 -19.94
N ALA A 36 23.69 -16.75 -19.95
CA ALA A 36 22.87 -16.70 -21.16
C ALA A 36 23.29 -15.57 -22.11
N GLY A 37 24.00 -14.55 -21.63
CA GLY A 37 24.47 -13.42 -22.45
C GLY A 37 23.33 -12.55 -23.00
N ILE A 38 22.13 -12.59 -22.42
CA ILE A 38 20.95 -11.85 -22.88
C ILE A 38 20.85 -10.53 -22.11
N PRO A 39 21.09 -9.35 -22.73
CA PRO A 39 21.10 -8.07 -22.02
C PRO A 39 19.78 -7.74 -21.33
N ALA A 40 18.64 -8.08 -21.96
CA ALA A 40 17.31 -7.85 -21.38
C ALA A 40 17.10 -8.63 -20.06
N LEU A 41 17.64 -9.85 -19.94
CA LEU A 41 17.53 -10.62 -18.70
C LEU A 41 18.43 -10.05 -17.60
N THR A 42 19.60 -9.52 -17.94
CA THR A 42 20.48 -8.85 -16.98
C THR A 42 19.81 -7.60 -16.43
N ALA A 43 19.23 -6.76 -17.29
CA ALA A 43 18.50 -5.56 -16.89
C ALA A 43 17.30 -5.89 -15.98
N GLU A 44 16.55 -6.96 -16.27
CA GLU A 44 15.44 -7.41 -15.43
C GLU A 44 15.91 -7.84 -14.03
N VAL A 45 17.04 -8.55 -13.94
CA VAL A 45 17.63 -8.95 -12.65
C VAL A 45 18.15 -7.73 -11.86
N GLU A 46 18.77 -6.77 -12.53
CA GLU A 46 19.23 -5.53 -11.93
C GLU A 46 18.05 -4.71 -11.37
N SER A 47 16.99 -4.54 -12.16
CA SER A 47 15.75 -3.87 -11.76
C SER A 47 15.12 -4.55 -10.53
N ALA A 48 14.98 -5.87 -10.56
CA ALA A 48 14.45 -6.63 -9.42
C ALA A 48 15.35 -6.53 -8.17
N SER A 49 16.66 -6.37 -8.36
CA SER A 49 17.60 -6.20 -7.24
C SER A 49 17.50 -4.81 -6.60
N LEU A 50 17.27 -3.76 -7.40
CA LEU A 50 17.06 -2.39 -6.91
C LEU A 50 15.86 -2.28 -5.95
N VAL A 51 14.82 -3.12 -6.14
CA VAL A 51 13.65 -3.18 -5.25
C VAL A 51 14.06 -3.51 -3.80
N LEU A 52 15.10 -4.33 -3.59
CA LEU A 52 15.56 -4.68 -2.24
C LEU A 52 16.35 -3.56 -1.55
N SER A 53 16.90 -2.62 -2.31
CA SER A 53 17.62 -1.44 -1.80
C SER A 53 16.75 -0.18 -1.75
N THR A 54 15.49 -0.25 -2.20
CA THR A 54 14.57 0.88 -2.20
C THR A 54 13.66 0.81 -0.97
N PRO A 55 13.35 1.94 -0.31
CA PRO A 55 12.36 1.98 0.75
C PRO A 55 11.00 1.47 0.28
N VAL A 56 10.44 0.50 1.02
CA VAL A 56 9.14 -0.14 0.70
C VAL A 56 8.02 0.27 1.65
N ALA A 57 8.37 0.95 2.75
CA ALA A 57 7.44 1.43 3.74
C ALA A 57 8.06 2.57 4.56
N ARG A 58 7.23 3.25 5.36
CA ARG A 58 7.67 4.12 6.44
C ARG A 58 7.12 3.62 7.77
N LEU A 59 7.94 3.73 8.80
CA LEU A 59 7.60 3.49 10.19
C LEU A 59 7.22 4.81 10.83
N ILE A 60 6.05 4.87 11.46
CA ILE A 60 5.60 6.01 12.25
C ILE A 60 5.53 5.55 13.71
N ALA A 61 6.34 6.15 14.56
CA ALA A 61 6.39 5.83 15.98
C ALA A 61 6.84 7.04 16.80
N ARG A 62 6.13 7.33 17.90
CA ARG A 62 6.49 8.39 18.86
C ARG A 62 6.63 9.79 18.22
N GLY A 63 5.86 10.07 17.17
CA GLY A 63 5.92 11.34 16.44
C GLY A 63 7.02 11.42 15.39
N GLU A 64 7.87 10.40 15.27
CA GLU A 64 8.92 10.30 14.27
C GLU A 64 8.50 9.42 13.09
N GLU A 65 8.99 9.76 11.91
CA GLU A 65 8.83 8.96 10.69
C GLU A 65 10.18 8.50 10.14
N ARG A 66 10.28 7.22 9.76
CA ARG A 66 11.51 6.64 9.20
C ARG A 66 11.22 5.72 8.03
N LEU A 67 11.91 5.90 6.91
CA LEU A 67 11.84 4.98 5.77
C LEU A 67 12.45 3.61 6.12
N LEU A 68 11.81 2.54 5.66
CA LEU A 68 12.20 1.15 5.87
C LEU A 68 12.45 0.42 4.56
N LEU A 69 13.54 -0.33 4.51
CA LEU A 69 13.81 -1.34 3.50
C LEU A 69 13.00 -2.62 3.76
N LEU A 70 12.92 -3.51 2.76
CA LEU A 70 12.15 -4.75 2.85
C LEU A 70 12.58 -5.65 4.02
N GLU A 71 13.89 -5.69 4.31
CA GLU A 71 14.44 -6.50 5.41
C GLU A 71 14.09 -5.94 6.79
N GLU A 72 13.98 -4.62 6.91
CA GLU A 72 13.57 -3.97 8.14
C GLU A 72 12.08 -4.16 8.39
N VAL A 73 11.26 -4.19 7.33
CA VAL A 73 9.86 -4.57 7.42
C VAL A 73 9.72 -6.02 7.88
N GLU A 74 10.49 -6.95 7.31
CA GLU A 74 10.51 -8.37 7.75
C GLU A 74 10.87 -8.46 9.25
N ALA A 75 11.93 -7.78 9.69
CA ALA A 75 12.36 -7.76 11.09
C ALA A 75 11.30 -7.12 12.01
N LEU A 76 10.66 -6.02 11.59
CA LEU A 76 9.61 -5.35 12.33
C LEU A 76 8.40 -6.28 12.54
N LEU A 77 7.95 -6.97 11.49
CA LEU A 77 6.81 -7.87 11.57
C LEU A 77 7.11 -9.12 12.41
N ALA A 78 8.38 -9.54 12.48
CA ALA A 78 8.84 -10.61 13.37
C ALA A 78 9.06 -10.15 14.82
N SER A 79 9.09 -8.84 15.07
CA SER A 79 9.31 -8.26 16.40
C SER A 79 8.13 -8.46 17.35
N ARG A 80 8.30 -8.02 18.60
CA ARG A 80 7.24 -8.01 19.62
C ARG A 80 6.41 -6.73 19.61
N ALA A 81 6.50 -5.88 18.59
CA ALA A 81 5.67 -4.69 18.48
C ALA A 81 4.23 -5.04 18.06
N LEU A 82 3.27 -4.21 18.46
CA LEU A 82 1.94 -4.19 17.85
C LEU A 82 2.02 -3.25 16.64
N VAL A 83 1.87 -3.81 15.45
CA VAL A 83 1.97 -3.09 14.18
C VAL A 83 0.56 -2.82 13.67
N VAL A 84 0.24 -1.54 13.47
CA VAL A 84 -0.89 -1.14 12.63
C VAL A 84 -0.36 -0.97 11.20
N ASP A 85 -0.64 -1.95 10.36
CA ASP A 85 -0.14 -2.04 8.99
C ASP A 85 -1.16 -1.43 8.02
N ALA A 86 -0.86 -0.21 7.56
CA ALA A 86 -1.63 0.53 6.57
C ALA A 86 -1.37 0.09 5.13
N CYS A 87 -0.30 -0.67 4.87
CA CYS A 87 -0.09 -1.28 3.55
C CYS A 87 -1.10 -2.41 3.31
N ARG A 88 -1.52 -3.12 4.37
CA ARG A 88 -2.43 -4.28 4.29
C ARG A 88 -3.77 -4.08 5.00
N HIS A 89 -3.97 -2.93 5.63
CA HIS A 89 -5.12 -2.62 6.48
C HIS A 89 -5.35 -3.70 7.57
N VAL A 90 -4.29 -4.07 8.28
CA VAL A 90 -4.35 -5.04 9.38
C VAL A 90 -3.74 -4.47 10.66
N VAL A 91 -4.15 -5.00 11.80
CA VAL A 91 -3.46 -4.78 13.08
C VAL A 91 -2.91 -6.14 13.52
N ARG A 92 -1.62 -6.21 13.85
CA ARG A 92 -0.96 -7.48 14.16
C ARG A 92 0.09 -7.38 15.25
N ASP A 93 0.30 -8.50 15.94
CA ASP A 93 1.54 -8.79 16.64
C ASP A 93 2.20 -10.03 16.00
N ALA A 94 3.25 -10.58 16.63
CA ALA A 94 3.94 -11.77 16.13
C ALA A 94 3.05 -13.03 16.01
N ARG A 95 1.92 -13.11 16.73
CA ARG A 95 1.09 -14.31 16.87
C ARG A 95 -0.29 -14.18 16.23
N THR A 96 -0.80 -12.96 16.12
CA THR A 96 -2.18 -12.72 15.74
C THR A 96 -2.26 -11.56 14.75
N VAL A 97 -3.05 -11.77 13.70
CA VAL A 97 -3.35 -10.76 12.67
C VAL A 97 -4.85 -10.55 12.64
N VAL A 98 -5.27 -9.30 12.75
CA VAL A 98 -6.66 -8.89 12.66
C VAL A 98 -6.84 -8.02 11.41
N SER A 99 -7.59 -8.52 10.43
CA SER A 99 -7.87 -7.78 9.20
C SER A 99 -8.98 -6.75 9.40
N LEU A 100 -8.69 -5.52 8.98
CA LEU A 100 -9.65 -4.40 8.92
C LEU A 100 -9.87 -3.90 7.49
N ALA A 101 -9.42 -4.66 6.47
CA ALA A 101 -9.45 -4.24 5.07
C ALA A 101 -10.86 -3.86 4.56
N ARG A 102 -11.90 -4.56 5.03
CA ARG A 102 -13.32 -4.28 4.70
C ARG A 102 -14.00 -3.35 5.73
N ARG A 103 -13.25 -2.80 6.67
CA ARG A 103 -13.73 -1.99 7.80
C ARG A 103 -12.93 -0.67 7.86
N PRO A 104 -13.02 0.19 6.83
CA PRO A 104 -12.15 1.36 6.67
C PRO A 104 -12.26 2.35 7.84
N VAL A 105 -13.45 2.51 8.42
CA VAL A 105 -13.66 3.34 9.62
C VAL A 105 -12.91 2.78 10.82
N LEU A 106 -12.99 1.47 11.07
CA LEU A 106 -12.25 0.85 12.17
C LEU A 106 -10.74 0.92 11.95
N PHE A 107 -10.30 0.75 10.71
CA PHE A 107 -8.89 0.89 10.36
C PHE A 107 -8.39 2.33 10.60
N ALA A 108 -9.14 3.34 10.15
CA ALA A 108 -8.81 4.74 10.37
C ALA A 108 -8.70 5.09 11.87
N LEU A 109 -9.60 4.55 12.70
CA LEU A 109 -9.52 4.70 14.16
C LEU A 109 -8.28 3.99 14.74
N ALA A 110 -8.02 2.74 14.33
CA ALA A 110 -6.86 1.98 14.79
C ALA A 110 -5.54 2.69 14.45
N ARG A 111 -5.42 3.20 13.22
CA ARG A 111 -4.28 3.98 12.76
C ARG A 111 -4.10 5.25 13.57
N ALA A 112 -5.15 6.06 13.71
CA ALA A 112 -5.07 7.32 14.47
C ALA A 112 -4.64 7.08 15.93
N LEU A 113 -5.17 6.05 16.56
CA LEU A 113 -4.78 5.68 17.93
C LEU A 113 -3.36 5.09 18.01
N GLY A 114 -2.91 4.38 16.98
CA GLY A 114 -1.56 3.83 16.88
C GLY A 114 -0.49 4.91 16.68
N GLU A 115 -0.75 5.90 15.83
CA GLU A 115 0.16 7.04 15.59
C GLU A 115 0.37 7.88 16.86
N ALA A 116 -0.70 8.10 17.62
CA ALA A 116 -0.67 8.85 18.87
C ALA A 116 -0.31 8.01 20.10
N TRP A 117 0.17 6.78 19.91
CA TRP A 117 0.42 5.86 21.02
C TRP A 117 1.42 6.44 22.04
N ARG A 118 1.17 6.12 23.32
CA ARG A 118 1.57 6.83 24.57
C ARG A 118 0.71 8.05 24.94
N GLY A 119 -0.11 8.56 24.03
CA GLY A 119 -1.11 9.59 24.29
C GLY A 119 -2.54 9.13 24.02
N ASP A 120 -3.45 10.09 24.12
CA ASP A 120 -4.84 9.95 23.69
C ASP A 120 -5.12 10.81 22.47
N VAL A 121 -6.07 10.37 21.65
CA VAL A 121 -6.55 11.12 20.49
C VAL A 121 -7.87 11.81 20.84
N PRO A 122 -7.99 13.13 20.66
CA PRO A 122 -9.24 13.86 20.88
C PRO A 122 -10.40 13.32 20.03
N ARG A 123 -11.62 13.39 20.57
CA ARG A 123 -12.83 12.89 19.87
C ARG A 123 -13.05 13.56 18.51
N GLY A 124 -12.83 14.88 18.44
CA GLY A 124 -12.94 15.64 17.19
C GLY A 124 -11.95 15.16 16.11
N THR A 125 -10.71 14.88 16.50
CA THR A 125 -9.69 14.34 15.59
C THR A 125 -10.07 12.95 15.06
N LEU A 126 -10.60 12.08 15.93
CA LEU A 126 -11.08 10.76 15.51
C LEU A 126 -12.28 10.86 14.56
N VAL A 127 -13.22 11.78 14.81
CA VAL A 127 -14.35 12.05 13.92
C VAL A 127 -13.85 12.52 12.54
N ALA A 128 -12.95 13.51 12.52
CA ALA A 128 -12.41 14.06 11.29
C ALA A 128 -11.67 12.99 10.47
N ARG A 129 -10.81 12.19 11.11
CA ARG A 129 -10.03 11.15 10.42
C ARG A 129 -10.87 9.95 9.98
N ALA A 130 -11.79 9.47 10.80
CA ALA A 130 -12.53 8.23 10.52
C ALA A 130 -13.78 8.43 9.65
N PHE A 131 -14.43 9.58 9.76
CA PHE A 131 -15.67 9.89 9.02
C PHE A 131 -15.47 10.90 7.89
N ARG A 132 -14.25 11.46 7.74
CA ARG A 132 -13.95 12.55 6.78
C ARG A 132 -14.88 13.75 6.93
N ALA A 133 -15.43 13.97 8.13
CA ALA A 133 -16.34 15.05 8.45
C ALA A 133 -15.56 16.31 8.82
N LYS A 134 -15.98 17.47 8.30
CA LYS A 134 -15.34 18.78 8.59
C LYS A 134 -15.62 19.29 10.00
N LEU A 135 -16.79 18.97 10.55
CA LEU A 135 -17.24 19.39 11.90
C LEU A 135 -17.88 18.20 12.62
N ALA A 136 -17.52 18.03 13.90
CA ALA A 136 -18.11 17.00 14.75
C ALA A 136 -19.40 17.50 15.40
N ASP A 137 -20.54 16.92 15.06
CA ASP A 137 -21.81 17.12 15.74
C ASP A 137 -22.12 15.97 16.73
N GLU A 138 -23.27 16.02 17.42
CA GLU A 138 -23.65 14.98 18.37
C GLU A 138 -23.86 13.61 17.70
N SER A 139 -24.37 13.59 16.47
CA SER A 139 -24.54 12.37 15.67
C SER A 139 -23.19 11.69 15.40
N HIS A 140 -22.16 12.46 15.05
CA HIS A 140 -20.80 11.96 14.88
C HIS A 140 -20.21 11.46 16.21
N ARG A 141 -20.50 12.13 17.34
CA ARG A 141 -20.07 11.66 18.67
C ARG A 141 -20.72 10.33 19.04
N ALA A 142 -22.02 10.16 18.81
CA ALA A 142 -22.72 8.91 19.02
C ALA A 142 -22.16 7.78 18.14
N ARG A 143 -21.96 8.06 16.83
CA ARG A 143 -21.37 7.10 15.90
C ARG A 143 -19.94 6.71 16.30
N LEU A 144 -19.11 7.67 16.74
CA LEU A 144 -17.76 7.39 17.22
C LEU A 144 -17.77 6.39 18.39
N ARG A 145 -18.69 6.55 19.35
CA ARG A 145 -18.81 5.61 20.49
C ARG A 145 -19.09 4.19 20.01
N VAL A 146 -20.00 4.02 19.04
CA VAL A 146 -20.33 2.71 18.46
C VAL A 146 -19.13 2.10 17.75
N GLU A 147 -18.45 2.86 16.89
CA GLU A 147 -17.31 2.36 16.13
C GLU A 147 -16.10 2.05 17.03
N VAL A 148 -15.88 2.81 18.11
CA VAL A 148 -14.89 2.47 19.15
C VAL A 148 -15.28 1.16 19.86
N GLY A 149 -16.57 0.95 20.17
CA GLY A 149 -17.05 -0.32 20.71
C GLY A 149 -16.77 -1.50 19.79
N ARG A 150 -17.05 -1.34 18.49
CA ARG A 150 -16.73 -2.34 17.46
C ARG A 150 -15.22 -2.59 17.35
N LEU A 151 -14.41 -1.54 17.39
CA LEU A 151 -12.95 -1.65 17.37
C LEU A 151 -12.42 -2.44 18.57
N ARG A 152 -12.92 -2.16 19.78
CA ARG A 152 -12.56 -2.93 20.99
C ARG A 152 -12.86 -4.41 20.85
N ALA A 153 -14.03 -4.76 20.31
CA ALA A 153 -14.41 -6.15 20.12
C ALA A 153 -13.46 -6.87 19.15
N VAL A 154 -13.12 -6.22 18.05
CA VAL A 154 -12.26 -6.78 17.00
C VAL A 154 -10.80 -6.88 17.44
N LEU A 155 -10.28 -5.89 18.16
CA LEU A 155 -8.90 -5.87 18.64
C LEU A 155 -8.70 -6.57 19.99
N ARG A 156 -9.73 -7.19 20.57
CA ARG A 156 -9.76 -7.69 21.95
C ARG A 156 -8.54 -8.52 22.33
N THR A 157 -7.99 -9.32 21.43
CA THR A 157 -6.81 -10.18 21.68
C THR A 157 -5.47 -9.44 21.63
N LEU A 158 -5.41 -8.32 20.91
CA LEU A 158 -4.19 -7.54 20.66
C LEU A 158 -4.08 -6.33 21.60
N ALA A 159 -5.15 -5.54 21.71
CA ALA A 159 -5.17 -4.27 22.44
C ALA A 159 -6.57 -3.92 22.96
N GLY A 160 -6.61 -3.14 24.04
CA GLY A 160 -7.79 -2.39 24.46
C GLY A 160 -7.83 -0.99 23.86
N VAL A 161 -8.99 -0.35 23.92
CA VAL A 161 -9.15 1.08 23.62
C VAL A 161 -9.82 1.73 24.81
N SER A 162 -9.11 2.57 25.55
CA SER A 162 -9.63 3.20 26.78
C SER A 162 -10.16 4.59 26.48
N ALA A 163 -11.29 4.95 27.10
CA ALA A 163 -11.77 6.33 27.07
C ALA A 163 -10.93 7.18 28.03
N THR A 164 -10.61 8.41 27.63
CA THR A 164 -9.94 9.41 28.44
C THR A 164 -10.83 10.65 28.57
N LYS A 165 -10.38 11.62 29.38
CA LYS A 165 -11.05 12.93 29.48
C LYS A 165 -11.18 13.58 28.09
N ARG A 166 -10.12 13.56 27.27
CA ARG A 166 -10.08 14.25 25.96
C ARG A 166 -10.55 13.39 24.78
N GLY A 167 -10.44 12.06 24.87
CA GLY A 167 -10.90 11.15 23.82
C GLY A 167 -10.64 9.69 24.11
N PHE A 168 -9.76 9.06 23.33
CA PHE A 168 -9.47 7.63 23.44
C PHE A 168 -7.98 7.32 23.27
N ALA A 169 -7.49 6.28 23.94
CA ALA A 169 -6.10 5.82 23.87
C ALA A 169 -6.04 4.31 23.56
N LEU A 170 -5.05 3.89 22.78
CA LEU A 170 -4.77 2.48 22.53
C LEU A 170 -3.95 1.90 23.68
N VAL A 171 -4.40 0.76 24.22
CA VAL A 171 -3.75 0.07 25.34
C VAL A 171 -3.30 -1.31 24.87
N PRO A 172 -2.06 -1.48 24.41
CA PRO A 172 -1.55 -2.80 24.02
C PRO A 172 -1.56 -3.76 25.22
N ARG A 173 -1.93 -5.03 25.00
CA ARG A 173 -2.05 -6.00 26.11
C ARG A 173 -0.72 -6.62 26.53
N ARG A 174 0.10 -7.03 25.55
CA ARG A 174 1.31 -7.84 25.77
C ARG A 174 2.58 -7.15 25.32
N VAL A 175 2.45 -6.09 24.53
CA VAL A 175 3.56 -5.44 23.87
C VAL A 175 3.88 -4.11 24.53
N ARG A 176 5.16 -3.75 24.54
CA ARG A 176 5.65 -2.48 25.09
C ARG A 176 5.84 -1.41 24.03
N GLU A 177 5.44 -1.69 22.80
CA GLU A 177 5.61 -0.78 21.66
C GLU A 177 4.48 -0.96 20.66
N VAL A 178 3.92 0.17 20.22
CA VAL A 178 2.99 0.23 19.09
C VAL A 178 3.64 1.09 18.01
N VAL A 179 3.59 0.62 16.78
CA VAL A 179 4.09 1.32 15.62
C VAL A 179 3.06 1.26 14.49
N VAL A 180 3.11 2.23 13.61
CA VAL A 180 2.30 2.25 12.40
C VAL A 180 3.24 2.05 11.21
N LEU A 181 2.97 1.01 10.42
CA LEU A 181 3.65 0.77 9.16
C LEU A 181 2.77 1.35 8.05
N ALA A 182 3.30 2.29 7.26
CA ALA A 182 2.57 2.94 6.18
C ALA A 182 3.33 2.82 4.85
N PRO A 183 2.62 2.96 3.71
CA PRO A 183 3.29 3.08 2.41
C PRO A 183 4.34 4.21 2.43
N PRO A 184 5.45 4.07 1.67
CA PRO A 184 6.53 5.06 1.65
C PRO A 184 6.04 6.41 1.11
N VAL A 185 5.06 6.38 0.21
CA VAL A 185 4.29 7.53 -0.27
C VAL A 185 2.81 7.17 -0.21
N GLU A 186 1.99 8.04 0.38
CA GLU A 186 0.54 7.84 0.39
C GLU A 186 -0.09 8.56 -0.79
N GLU A 187 -0.62 7.77 -1.72
CA GLU A 187 -1.38 8.26 -2.86
C GLU A 187 -2.88 8.04 -2.60
N GLU A 188 -3.70 9.08 -2.82
CA GLU A 188 -5.15 8.99 -2.62
C GLU A 188 -5.77 7.91 -3.51
N HIS A 189 -5.17 7.71 -4.69
CA HIS A 189 -5.61 6.76 -5.70
C HIS A 189 -4.65 5.57 -5.87
N ALA A 190 -3.92 5.20 -4.80
CA ALA A 190 -2.93 4.11 -4.83
C ALA A 190 -3.48 2.78 -5.38
N ALA A 191 -4.74 2.46 -5.09
CA ALA A 191 -5.37 1.24 -5.61
C ALA A 191 -5.52 1.26 -7.14
N VAL A 192 -5.79 2.42 -7.74
CA VAL A 192 -5.84 2.59 -9.20
C VAL A 192 -4.43 2.45 -9.79
N LEU A 193 -3.43 3.08 -9.18
CA LEU A 193 -2.04 2.94 -9.61
C LEU A 193 -1.52 1.50 -9.53
N ALA A 194 -1.91 0.76 -8.49
CA ALA A 194 -1.49 -0.63 -8.31
C ALA A 194 -1.95 -1.54 -9.47
N PHE A 195 -3.11 -1.29 -10.06
CA PHE A 195 -3.59 -2.02 -11.24
C PHE A 195 -2.86 -1.62 -12.53
N LEU A 196 -2.29 -0.42 -12.59
CA LEU A 196 -1.56 0.09 -13.75
C LEU A 196 -0.04 -0.12 -13.62
N ALA A 197 0.42 -0.66 -12.49
CA ALA A 197 1.85 -0.73 -12.14
C ALA A 197 2.65 -1.71 -13.00
N ASP A 198 1.98 -2.64 -13.67
CA ASP A 198 2.56 -3.55 -14.66
C ASP A 198 2.75 -2.88 -16.05
N GLY A 199 2.32 -1.63 -16.20
CA GLY A 199 2.35 -0.91 -17.48
C GLY A 199 1.26 -1.35 -18.45
N GLU A 200 0.41 -2.30 -18.06
CA GLU A 200 -0.68 -2.79 -18.90
C GLU A 200 -1.73 -1.70 -19.15
N SER A 201 -2.41 -1.82 -20.28
CA SER A 201 -3.42 -0.85 -20.68
C SER A 201 -4.82 -1.27 -20.19
N TRP A 202 -5.41 -0.47 -19.31
CA TRP A 202 -6.72 -0.76 -18.72
C TRP A 202 -7.82 0.19 -19.19
N SER A 203 -9.05 -0.30 -19.28
CA SER A 203 -10.23 0.56 -19.44
C SER A 203 -10.76 1.02 -18.08
N SER A 204 -11.40 2.20 -18.01
CA SER A 204 -12.02 2.70 -16.77
C SER A 204 -13.08 1.74 -16.21
N SER A 205 -13.79 1.00 -17.08
CA SER A 205 -14.80 0.02 -16.68
C SER A 205 -14.18 -1.26 -16.10
N ALA A 206 -13.08 -1.76 -16.67
CA ALA A 206 -12.37 -2.91 -16.13
C ALA A 206 -11.77 -2.60 -14.75
N LEU A 207 -11.18 -1.42 -14.59
CA LEU A 207 -10.69 -0.94 -13.29
C LEU A 207 -11.83 -0.82 -12.27
N ALA A 208 -12.98 -0.29 -12.65
CA ALA A 208 -14.14 -0.19 -11.78
C ALA A 208 -14.62 -1.55 -11.28
N LEU A 209 -14.69 -2.55 -12.16
CA LEU A 209 -15.03 -3.92 -11.80
C LEU A 209 -13.99 -4.53 -10.85
N ALA A 210 -12.70 -4.39 -11.18
CA ALA A 210 -11.61 -4.97 -10.38
C ALA A 210 -11.48 -4.32 -8.99
N LEU A 211 -11.76 -3.02 -8.89
CA LEU A 211 -11.75 -2.26 -7.63
C LEU A 211 -13.06 -2.38 -6.83
N GLY A 212 -14.12 -2.96 -7.40
CA GLY A 212 -15.46 -2.97 -6.79
C GLY A 212 -16.00 -1.56 -6.56
N ALA A 213 -15.66 -0.61 -7.43
CA ALA A 213 -16.00 0.81 -7.32
C ALA A 213 -16.91 1.25 -8.48
N SER A 214 -17.59 2.39 -8.33
CA SER A 214 -18.34 2.97 -9.45
C SER A 214 -17.39 3.48 -10.53
N GLN A 215 -17.78 3.39 -11.81
CA GLN A 215 -16.99 3.95 -12.92
C GLN A 215 -16.71 5.45 -12.74
N ARG A 216 -17.67 6.20 -12.18
CA ARG A 216 -17.48 7.63 -11.89
C ARG A 216 -16.41 7.88 -10.83
N THR A 217 -16.31 7.03 -9.82
CA THR A 217 -15.24 7.10 -8.80
C THR A 217 -13.88 6.83 -9.42
N VAL A 218 -13.78 5.76 -10.22
CA VAL A 218 -12.53 5.40 -10.91
C VAL A 218 -12.13 6.47 -11.93
N GLN A 219 -13.06 7.03 -12.68
CA GLN A 219 -12.77 8.07 -13.66
C GLN A 219 -12.22 9.33 -12.98
N ARG A 220 -12.81 9.79 -11.87
CA ARG A 220 -12.27 10.91 -11.08
C ARG A 220 -10.87 10.64 -10.56
N ALA A 221 -10.61 9.42 -10.11
CA ALA A 221 -9.29 9.03 -9.64
C ALA A 221 -8.25 9.05 -10.78
N LEU A 222 -8.61 8.52 -11.95
CA LEU A 222 -7.76 8.54 -13.15
C LEU A 222 -7.49 9.96 -13.64
N ASP A 223 -8.50 10.83 -13.65
CA ASP A 223 -8.36 12.24 -14.05
C ASP A 223 -7.40 12.98 -13.10
N SER A 224 -7.52 12.76 -11.79
CA SER A 224 -6.63 13.33 -10.78
C SER A 224 -5.19 12.82 -10.94
N LEU A 225 -5.01 11.50 -11.14
CA LEU A 225 -3.71 10.90 -11.37
C LEU A 225 -3.06 11.38 -12.67
N ALA A 226 -3.83 11.63 -13.74
CA ALA A 226 -3.32 12.17 -14.99
C ALA A 226 -2.91 13.64 -14.85
N ALA A 227 -3.69 14.44 -14.13
CA ALA A 227 -3.30 15.81 -13.80
C ALA A 227 -1.98 15.85 -13.00
N ALA A 228 -1.73 14.84 -12.17
CA ALA A 228 -0.47 14.67 -11.44
C ALA A 228 0.66 13.99 -12.27
N GLY A 229 0.42 13.69 -13.56
CA GLY A 229 1.40 13.03 -14.44
C GLY A 229 1.71 11.57 -14.10
N LYS A 230 0.91 10.93 -13.24
CA LYS A 230 1.16 9.55 -12.77
C LYS A 230 0.57 8.47 -13.67
N VAL A 231 -0.42 8.84 -14.48
CA VAL A 231 -1.04 7.99 -15.50
C VAL A 231 -1.26 8.80 -16.77
N GLN A 232 -1.30 8.12 -17.91
CA GLN A 232 -1.65 8.73 -19.19
C GLN A 232 -2.82 7.97 -19.81
N SER A 233 -3.56 8.66 -20.69
CA SER A 233 -4.63 8.03 -21.46
C SER A 233 -4.34 8.13 -22.96
N PHE A 234 -4.72 7.09 -23.70
CA PHE A 234 -4.70 7.09 -25.16
C PHE A 234 -6.02 6.54 -25.71
N GLY A 235 -6.34 6.90 -26.96
CA GLY A 235 -7.65 6.62 -27.56
C GLY A 235 -8.77 7.54 -27.07
N ARG A 236 -9.97 7.36 -27.63
CA ARG A 236 -11.15 8.20 -27.33
C ARG A 236 -12.39 7.35 -27.03
N GLY A 237 -13.30 7.89 -26.22
CA GLY A 237 -14.57 7.23 -25.87
C GLY A 237 -14.37 5.83 -25.30
N ARG A 238 -15.06 4.83 -25.85
CA ARG A 238 -14.98 3.42 -25.42
C ARG A 238 -13.61 2.76 -25.66
N ALA A 239 -12.83 3.30 -26.59
CA ALA A 239 -11.48 2.84 -26.89
C ALA A 239 -10.42 3.50 -25.98
N ARG A 240 -10.80 4.41 -25.08
CA ARG A 240 -9.84 5.02 -24.14
C ARG A 240 -9.22 3.97 -23.23
N ARG A 241 -7.89 4.02 -23.11
CA ARG A 241 -7.09 3.16 -22.23
C ARG A 241 -6.18 4.01 -21.35
N TRP A 242 -5.89 3.50 -20.17
CA TRP A 242 -5.04 4.13 -19.15
C TRP A 242 -3.84 3.24 -18.86
N THR A 243 -2.68 3.84 -18.68
CA THR A 243 -1.43 3.16 -18.33
C THR A 243 -0.51 4.12 -17.55
N THR A 244 0.46 3.61 -16.81
CA THR A 244 1.55 4.44 -16.25
C THR A 244 2.54 4.83 -17.35
N PRO A 245 3.11 6.04 -17.32
CA PRO A 245 4.19 6.39 -18.23
C PRO A 245 5.40 5.46 -18.00
N VAL A 246 5.88 4.81 -19.06
CA VAL A 246 7.10 4.00 -18.99
C VAL A 246 8.29 4.95 -18.89
N PRO A 247 9.15 4.86 -17.87
CA PRO A 247 10.35 5.67 -17.81
C PRO A 247 11.29 5.29 -18.97
N GLY A 248 11.60 6.23 -19.85
CA GLY A 248 12.70 6.11 -20.82
C GLY A 248 12.36 5.74 -22.27
N PHE A 249 11.07 5.62 -22.66
CA PHE A 249 10.70 5.41 -24.06
C PHE A 249 9.60 6.39 -24.50
N PRO A 250 9.85 7.27 -25.49
CA PRO A 250 8.79 8.08 -26.06
C PRO A 250 7.85 7.14 -26.85
N THR A 251 6.63 6.98 -26.33
CA THR A 251 5.55 6.16 -26.90
C THR A 251 5.23 6.53 -28.36
N THR A 252 5.65 7.71 -28.82
CA THR A 252 5.61 8.15 -30.21
C THR A 252 6.34 7.22 -31.17
N LEU A 253 7.29 6.41 -30.69
CA LEU A 253 8.04 5.43 -31.50
C LEU A 253 7.39 4.03 -31.56
N LEU A 254 6.27 3.79 -30.85
CA LEU A 254 5.57 2.49 -30.84
C LEU A 254 4.28 2.47 -31.68
N LEU A 255 3.96 3.57 -32.36
CA LEU A 255 2.88 3.61 -33.34
C LEU A 255 3.48 3.62 -34.74
N PRO A 256 3.08 2.71 -35.65
CA PRO A 256 3.34 2.92 -37.06
C PRO A 256 2.73 4.27 -37.45
N ALA A 257 3.50 5.13 -38.12
CA ALA A 257 2.93 6.29 -38.80
C ALA A 257 1.78 5.78 -39.71
N PRO A 258 0.65 6.51 -39.81
CA PRO A 258 -0.39 6.11 -40.74
C PRO A 258 0.24 6.05 -42.13
N LEU A 259 0.18 4.87 -42.76
CA LEU A 259 0.49 4.73 -44.17
C LEU A 259 -0.42 5.71 -44.91
N LEU A 260 0.18 6.73 -45.51
CA LEU A 260 -0.48 7.51 -46.55
C LEU A 260 -0.76 6.52 -47.68
N ILE A 261 -2.04 6.22 -47.89
CA ILE A 261 -2.51 5.52 -49.07
C ILE A 261 -2.96 6.62 -50.02
N ASP A 262 -2.24 6.78 -51.13
CA ASP A 262 -2.74 7.42 -52.35
C ASP A 262 -3.65 6.43 -53.10
#